data_AF-A0A7C6B8X3-F1
#
_entry.id   AF-A0A7C6B8X3-F1
#
_cell.length_a   1.000
_cell.length_b   1.000
_cell.length_c   1.000
_cell.angle_alpha   90.00
_cell.angle_beta   90.00
_cell.angle_gamma   90.00
#
_symmetry.space_group_name_H-M   'P 1'
#
loop_
_entity.id
_entity.type
_entity.pdbx_description
1 polymer ?
#
loop_
_entity_poly.entity_id
_entity_poly.type
_entity_poly.pdbx_seq_one_letter_code
_entity_poly.pdbx_strand_id
1 'polypeptide(L)' 'IKLSKYDRDEMWWGAPNFRAITRYNPKDHYAMAVHQLSQAIKKTRYGR' A
#
# COMPACT_ATOMS: atom_id res chain seq x y z
N ILE A 1 6.01 4.75 6.62
CA ILE A 1 5.43 5.28 5.36
C ILE A 1 4.40 6.31 5.75
N LYS A 2 4.54 7.53 5.24
CA LYS A 2 3.62 8.64 5.53
C LYS A 2 2.74 8.85 4.31
N LEU A 3 1.42 8.77 4.48
CA LEU A 3 0.46 9.07 3.41
C LEU A 3 -0.32 10.32 3.80
N SER A 4 -0.18 11.37 3.01
CA SER A 4 -0.94 12.59 3.26
C SER A 4 -2.31 12.49 2.61
N LYS A 5 -3.37 12.54 3.42
CA LYS A 5 -4.75 12.64 2.93
C LYS A 5 -5.25 14.06 3.14
N TYR A 6 -6.42 14.36 2.57
CA TYR A 6 -7.03 15.68 2.65
C TYR A 6 -7.29 16.15 4.09
N ASP A 7 -7.60 15.23 5.00
CA ASP A 7 -8.01 15.50 6.37
C ASP A 7 -6.95 15.17 7.42
N ARG A 8 -6.08 14.18 7.15
CA ARG A 8 -5.03 13.74 8.08
C ARG A 8 -3.89 13.00 7.38
N ASP A 9 -2.76 12.91 8.07
CA ASP A 9 -1.67 12.03 7.67
C ASP A 9 -1.84 10.62 8.28
N GLU A 10 -1.71 9.59 7.46
CA GLU A 10 -1.69 8.19 7.91
C GLU A 10 -0.25 7.68 8.01
N MET A 11 0.07 7.06 9.14
CA MET A 11 1.39 6.50 9.41
C MET A 11 1.33 4.97 9.38
N TRP A 12 2.05 4.38 8.43
CA TRP A 12 2.12 2.93 8.24
C TRP A 12 3.52 2.39 8.53
N TRP A 13 3.59 1.23 9.17
CA TRP A 13 4.85 0.50 9.34
C TRP A 13 5.26 -0.16 8.03
N GLY A 14 6.44 0.20 7.52
CA GLY A 14 6.99 -0.37 6.28
C GLY A 14 7.71 -1.69 6.56
N ALA A 15 7.09 -2.81 6.17
CA ALA A 15 7.76 -4.11 6.21
C ALA A 15 8.77 -4.27 5.06
N PRO A 16 9.79 -5.14 5.18
CA PRO A 16 10.82 -5.34 4.14
C PRO A 16 10.26 -5.63 2.75
N ASN A 17 9.16 -6.39 2.68
CA ASN A 17 8.52 -6.75 1.40
C ASN A 17 7.89 -5.55 0.69
N PHE A 18 7.51 -4.50 1.42
CA PHE A 18 6.96 -3.29 0.82
C PHE A 18 8.00 -2.59 -0.09
N ARG A 19 9.29 -2.75 0.22
CA ARG A 19 10.39 -2.20 -0.58
C ARG A 19 10.45 -2.79 -2.00
N ALA A 20 9.92 -4.00 -2.21
CA ALA A 20 9.84 -4.59 -3.54
C ALA A 20 8.89 -3.82 -4.45
N ILE A 21 7.77 -3.32 -3.92
CA ILE A 21 6.80 -2.51 -4.68
C ILE A 21 7.43 -1.16 -5.05
N THR A 22 8.13 -0.53 -4.10
CA THR A 22 8.76 0.78 -4.33
C THR A 22 9.93 0.73 -5.31
N ARG A 23 10.50 -0.45 -5.61
CA ARG A 23 11.54 -0.60 -6.65
C ARG A 23 11.01 -0.34 -8.06
N TYR A 24 9.72 -0.61 -8.32
CA TYR A 24 9.09 -0.28 -9.59
C TYR A 24 8.79 1.20 -9.71
N ASN A 25 8.34 1.83 -8.61
CA ASN A 25 8.07 3.26 -8.55
C ASN A 25 8.25 3.76 -7.11
N PRO A 26 9.16 4.72 -6.85
CA PRO A 26 9.54 5.15 -5.50
C PRO A 26 8.55 6.11 -4.83
N LYS A 27 7.28 6.15 -5.26
CA LYS A 27 6.23 6.99 -4.66
C LYS A 27 5.42 6.21 -3.62
N ASP A 28 5.35 6.73 -2.39
CA ASP A 28 4.63 6.11 -1.26
C ASP A 28 3.15 5.87 -1.56
N HIS A 29 2.46 6.86 -2.15
CA HIS A 29 1.05 6.74 -2.54
C HIS A 29 0.83 5.64 -3.58
N TYR A 30 1.74 5.50 -4.54
CA TYR A 30 1.67 4.42 -5.54
C TYR A 30 1.81 3.06 -4.87
N ALA A 31 2.85 2.89 -4.05
CA ALA A 31 3.12 1.60 -3.40
C ALA A 31 1.98 1.19 -2.46
N MET A 32 1.37 2.14 -1.74
CA MET A 32 0.21 1.85 -0.90
C MET A 32 -1.03 1.51 -1.72
N ALA A 33 -1.30 2.22 -2.82
CA ALA A 33 -2.44 1.92 -3.68
C ALA A 33 -2.37 0.50 -4.25
N VAL A 34 -1.18 0.08 -4.71
CA VAL A 34 -0.93 -1.30 -5.19
C VAL A 34 -1.17 -2.32 -4.08
N HIS A 35 -0.69 -2.06 -2.87
CA HIS A 35 -0.88 -2.95 -1.73
C HIS A 35 -2.38 -3.08 -1.38
N GLN A 36 -3.09 -1.96 -1.22
CA GLN A 36 -4.51 -1.94 -0.86
C GLN A 36 -5.39 -2.61 -1.93
N LEU A 37 -5.13 -2.35 -3.22
CA LEU A 37 -5.82 -3.00 -4.32
C LEU A 37 -5.63 -4.52 -4.28
N SER A 38 -4.41 -4.99 -4.04
CA SER A 38 -4.08 -6.41 -3.97
C SER A 38 -4.83 -7.10 -2.82
N GLN A 39 -4.94 -6.45 -1.66
CA GLN A 39 -5.71 -6.95 -0.52
C GLN A 39 -7.22 -7.00 -0.82
N ALA A 40 -7.75 -5.99 -1.51
CA ALA A 40 -9.15 -5.98 -1.95
C ALA A 40 -9.44 -7.15 -2.91
N ILE A 41 -8.59 -7.35 -3.93
CA ILE A 41 -8.71 -8.49 -4.87
C ILE A 41 -8.62 -9.82 -4.11
N LYS A 42 -7.67 -9.94 -3.18
CA LYS A 42 -7.51 -11.16 -2.37
C LYS A 42 -8.79 -11.47 -1.58
N LYS A 43 -9.36 -10.47 -0.92
CA LYS A 43 -10.61 -10.59 -0.17
C LYS A 43 -11.77 -11.01 -1.08
N THR A 44 -11.88 -10.39 -2.26
CA THR A 44 -12.96 -10.71 -3.22
C THR A 44 -12.82 -12.09 -3.84
N ARG A 45 -11.60 -12.54 -4.17
CA ARG A 45 -11.39 -13.79 -4.92
C ARG A 45 -11.12 -15.02 -4.05
N TYR A 46 -10.48 -14.84 -2.89
CA TYR A 46 -10.01 -15.93 -2.04
C TYR A 46 -10.57 -15.87 -0.60
N GLY A 47 -11.45 -14.92 -0.28
CA GLY A 47 -12.06 -14.77 1.05
C GLY A 47 -13.21 -15.74 1.33
N ARG A 48 -13.05 -17.02 1.00
CA ARG A 48 -13.94 -18.12 1.43
C ARG A 48 -13.27 -18.89 2.56
#